data_AF-A0A9W6PWF7-F1
#
_entry.id   AF-A0A9W6PWF7-F1
#
_cell.length_a   1.000
_cell.length_b   1.000
_cell.length_c   1.000
_cell.angle_alpha   90.00
_cell.angle_beta   90.00
_cell.angle_gamma   90.00
#
_symmetry.space_group_name_H-M   'P 1'
#
loop_
_entity.id
_entity.type
_entity.pdbx_description
1 polymer ?
#
loop_
_entity_poly.entity_id
_entity_poly.type
_entity_poly.pdbx_seq_one_letter_code
_entity_poly.pdbx_strand_id
1 'polypeptide(L)'
;MNPTHHERLLNAVKNLKVAGTPDGPARHQPLTLLWAMGRVAHHRPRLVAWRDCHAELRALFREYGQPSSRPRPEFPWLALYRTDLWELHGHTGNVPTASGEPIKWMERHNPYGGLTAWAYELVDTSEESRAAVIDEIGHRFFNGTCPEQLLKDVGLLATASPVRQPAQPPSPVEEYLRLVQLVEAAEARGDHNRTTTSTREQPVRSDAARKAVLIRSRGRCENPLCTGQPNDVTDGGDPILEVDHIDDRAGWGRDHPENMIALCPNCHAIKTRGRSRDRLRPLLRTEAQARHEALRTQRRVNV
;
A
#
# COMPACT_ATOMS: atom_id res chain seq x y z
N MET A 1 21.97 -2.90 30.49
CA MET A 1 21.36 -1.93 29.56
C MET A 1 20.61 -2.73 28.50
N ASN A 2 19.35 -2.39 28.20
CA ASN A 2 18.64 -3.06 27.10
C ASN A 2 19.27 -2.60 25.78
N PRO A 3 19.57 -3.52 24.84
CA PRO A 3 20.11 -3.12 23.55
C PRO A 3 19.11 -2.21 22.84
N THR A 4 19.63 -1.18 22.18
CA THR A 4 18.84 -0.33 21.28
C THR A 4 18.22 -1.18 20.17
N HIS A 5 17.13 -0.72 19.54
CA HIS A 5 16.56 -1.44 18.39
C HIS A 5 17.58 -1.63 17.25
N HIS A 6 18.50 -0.69 17.07
CA HIS A 6 19.64 -0.80 16.15
C HIS A 6 20.55 -2.00 16.49
N GLU A 7 21.07 -2.06 17.72
CA GLU A 7 21.93 -3.17 18.16
C GLU A 7 21.20 -4.50 18.11
N ARG A 8 19.90 -4.52 18.44
CA ARG A 8 19.06 -5.70 18.35
C ARG A 8 18.96 -6.21 16.90
N LEU A 9 18.68 -5.32 15.94
CA LEU A 9 18.61 -5.66 14.52
C LEU A 9 19.95 -6.23 14.02
N LEU A 10 21.06 -5.54 14.31
CA LEU A 10 22.39 -6.01 13.92
C LEU A 10 22.75 -7.34 14.56
N ASN A 11 22.46 -7.53 15.85
CA ASN A 11 22.72 -8.80 16.53
C ASN A 11 21.88 -9.94 15.95
N ALA A 12 20.62 -9.69 15.57
CA ALA A 12 19.79 -10.68 14.92
C ALA A 12 20.38 -11.09 13.55
N VAL A 13 20.86 -10.11 12.77
CA VAL A 13 21.55 -10.37 11.50
C VAL A 13 22.84 -11.15 11.74
N LYS A 14 23.75 -10.68 12.60
CA LYS A 14 25.02 -11.34 12.98
C LYS A 14 24.84 -12.80 13.39
N ASN A 15 23.76 -13.09 14.11
CA ASN A 15 23.47 -14.43 14.62
C ASN A 15 22.57 -15.27 13.70
N LEU A 16 22.31 -14.83 12.46
CA LEU A 16 21.58 -15.64 11.47
C LEU A 16 22.25 -17.00 11.28
N LYS A 17 21.48 -18.05 11.55
CA LYS A 17 21.88 -19.44 11.34
C LYS A 17 21.57 -19.85 9.92
N VAL A 18 22.62 -19.90 9.10
CA VAL A 18 22.55 -20.36 7.72
C VAL A 18 23.20 -21.73 7.55
N ALA A 19 22.78 -22.48 6.54
CA ALA A 19 23.48 -23.70 6.15
C ALA A 19 24.83 -23.36 5.50
N GLY A 20 25.82 -24.25 5.66
CA GLY A 20 27.04 -24.21 4.85
C GLY A 20 26.82 -24.85 3.49
N THR A 21 27.51 -24.35 2.48
CA THR A 21 27.61 -24.92 1.14
C THR A 21 29.09 -25.06 0.77
N PRO A 22 29.44 -25.82 -0.29
CA PRO A 22 30.81 -25.86 -0.79
C PRO A 22 31.40 -24.49 -1.15
N ASP A 23 30.54 -23.51 -1.45
CA ASP A 23 30.90 -22.15 -1.86
C ASP A 23 30.87 -21.15 -0.68
N GLY A 24 30.70 -21.64 0.55
CA GLY A 24 30.60 -20.85 1.77
C GLY A 24 29.19 -20.81 2.38
N PRO A 25 28.85 -19.81 3.20
CA PRO A 25 27.53 -19.73 3.83
C PRO A 25 26.42 -19.55 2.78
N ALA A 26 25.26 -20.18 3.00
CA ALA A 26 24.09 -20.06 2.14
C ALA A 26 23.54 -18.62 2.16
N ARG A 27 23.24 -18.09 0.97
CA ARG A 27 22.83 -16.68 0.79
C ARG A 27 21.32 -16.45 0.81
N HIS A 28 20.50 -17.50 0.84
CA HIS A 28 19.05 -17.32 0.68
C HIS A 28 18.39 -16.48 1.79
N GLN A 29 18.75 -16.68 3.07
CA GLN A 29 18.23 -15.86 4.17
C GLN A 29 18.65 -14.38 4.06
N PRO A 30 19.95 -14.04 3.91
CA PRO A 30 20.34 -12.64 3.75
C PRO A 30 19.77 -12.00 2.47
N LEU A 31 19.64 -12.75 1.37
CA LEU A 31 18.96 -12.25 0.16
C LEU A 31 17.48 -11.92 0.41
N THR A 32 16.76 -12.74 1.18
CA THR A 32 15.39 -12.42 1.59
C THR A 32 15.32 -11.18 2.48
N LEU A 33 16.29 -10.97 3.37
CA LEU A 33 16.34 -9.75 4.20
C LEU A 33 16.63 -8.51 3.36
N LEU A 34 17.62 -8.55 2.46
CA LEU A 34 17.90 -7.44 1.53
C LEU A 34 16.69 -7.11 0.66
N TRP A 35 16.02 -8.14 0.12
CA TRP A 35 14.77 -7.97 -0.61
C TRP A 35 13.67 -7.31 0.23
N ALA A 36 13.47 -7.76 1.47
CA ALA A 36 12.46 -7.19 2.36
C ALA A 36 12.78 -5.73 2.72
N MET A 37 14.05 -5.40 2.98
CA MET A 37 14.49 -4.03 3.22
C MET A 37 14.28 -3.14 2.00
N GLY A 38 14.52 -3.67 0.80
CA GLY A 38 14.21 -3.00 -0.47
C GLY A 38 12.74 -2.64 -0.62
N ARG A 39 11.85 -3.57 -0.23
CA ARG A 39 10.40 -3.30 -0.15
C ARG A 39 10.08 -2.16 0.82
N VAL A 40 10.75 -2.11 1.98
CA VAL A 40 10.58 -1.02 2.95
C VAL A 40 11.00 0.32 2.34
N ALA A 41 12.19 0.37 1.71
CA ALA A 41 12.70 1.58 1.06
C ALA A 41 11.78 2.12 -0.06
N HIS A 42 10.92 1.27 -0.62
CA HIS A 42 9.92 1.63 -1.62
C HIS A 42 8.50 1.78 -1.05
N HIS A 43 8.34 1.88 0.27
CA HIS A 43 7.06 2.01 0.99
C HIS A 43 6.02 0.98 0.55
N ARG A 44 6.47 -0.24 0.22
CA ARG A 44 5.58 -1.35 -0.10
C ARG A 44 4.93 -1.89 1.18
N PRO A 45 3.78 -2.59 1.07
CA PRO A 45 3.17 -3.26 2.22
C PRO A 45 4.19 -4.16 2.92
N ARG A 46 4.26 -4.00 4.25
CA ARG A 46 5.19 -4.71 5.15
C ARG A 46 5.07 -6.23 5.03
N LEU A 47 3.85 -6.73 4.92
CA LEU A 47 3.56 -8.15 4.69
C LEU A 47 3.12 -8.37 3.24
N VAL A 48 3.55 -9.48 2.66
CA VAL A 48 3.20 -9.89 1.30
C VAL A 48 2.84 -11.36 1.27
N ALA A 49 1.84 -11.71 0.47
CA ALA A 49 1.45 -13.10 0.31
C ALA A 49 2.59 -13.87 -0.37
N TRP A 50 2.88 -15.07 0.14
CA TRP A 50 3.93 -15.93 -0.38
C TRP A 50 3.89 -16.11 -1.90
N ARG A 51 2.71 -16.34 -2.48
CA ARG A 51 2.54 -16.54 -3.92
C ARG A 51 2.96 -15.31 -4.74
N ASP A 52 2.75 -14.11 -4.21
CA ASP A 52 3.01 -12.86 -4.92
C ASP A 52 4.51 -12.56 -5.02
N CYS A 53 5.31 -13.01 -4.03
CA CYS A 53 6.76 -12.80 -4.01
C CYS A 53 7.59 -14.02 -4.44
N HIS A 54 6.99 -15.20 -4.58
CA HIS A 54 7.72 -16.45 -4.82
C HIS A 54 8.59 -16.39 -6.09
N ALA A 55 8.04 -15.90 -7.20
CA ALA A 55 8.76 -15.83 -8.47
C ALA A 55 9.94 -14.84 -8.41
N GLU A 56 9.72 -13.69 -7.77
CA GLU A 56 10.71 -12.64 -7.58
C GLU A 56 11.90 -13.13 -6.74
N LEU A 57 11.64 -13.72 -5.56
CA LEU A 57 12.69 -14.30 -4.74
C LEU A 57 13.42 -15.46 -5.41
N ARG A 58 12.69 -16.30 -6.16
CA ARG A 58 13.30 -17.41 -6.90
C ARG A 58 14.27 -16.90 -7.97
N ALA A 59 13.96 -15.80 -8.65
CA ALA A 59 14.87 -15.16 -9.60
C ALA A 59 16.10 -14.60 -8.88
N LEU A 60 15.90 -13.86 -7.79
CA LEU A 60 16.98 -13.31 -6.97
C LEU A 60 17.96 -14.39 -6.49
N PHE A 61 17.44 -15.55 -6.09
CA PHE A 61 18.28 -16.65 -5.59
C PHE A 61 19.05 -17.37 -6.67
N ARG A 62 18.53 -17.40 -7.90
CA ARG A 62 19.29 -17.96 -9.03
C ARG A 62 20.48 -17.08 -9.36
N GLU A 63 20.30 -15.77 -9.29
CA GLU A 63 21.32 -14.79 -9.66
C GLU A 63 22.40 -14.66 -8.58
N TYR A 64 21.98 -14.48 -7.32
CA TYR A 64 22.88 -14.13 -6.22
C TYR A 64 23.08 -15.22 -5.18
N GLY A 65 22.40 -16.37 -5.32
CA GLY A 65 22.62 -17.54 -4.48
C GLY A 65 24.02 -18.13 -4.66
N GLN A 66 24.36 -19.10 -3.81
CA GLN A 66 25.59 -19.86 -4.05
C GLN A 66 25.41 -20.77 -5.28
N PRO A 67 26.43 -20.98 -6.13
CA PRO A 67 26.34 -21.82 -7.32
C PRO A 67 25.77 -23.22 -7.07
N SER A 68 26.14 -23.84 -5.95
CA SER A 68 25.65 -25.16 -5.53
C SER A 68 24.23 -25.17 -4.96
N SER A 69 23.62 -24.01 -4.72
CA SER A 69 22.32 -23.90 -4.04
C SER A 69 21.15 -23.88 -5.03
N ARG A 70 20.09 -24.62 -4.70
CA ARG A 70 18.84 -24.56 -5.47
C ARG A 70 17.97 -23.38 -5.01
N PRO A 71 17.33 -22.63 -5.93
CA PRO A 71 16.52 -21.47 -5.60
C PRO A 71 15.17 -21.90 -5.03
N ARG A 72 15.11 -22.08 -3.71
CA ARG A 72 13.96 -22.60 -2.96
C ARG A 72 13.51 -21.58 -1.91
N PRO A 73 12.66 -20.59 -2.29
CA PRO A 73 12.34 -19.47 -1.41
C PRO A 73 11.54 -19.83 -0.15
N GLU A 74 10.95 -21.02 -0.10
CA GLU A 74 10.18 -21.48 1.06
C GLU A 74 11.08 -21.71 2.28
N PHE A 75 12.34 -22.07 2.08
CA PHE A 75 13.29 -22.35 3.16
C PHE A 75 13.70 -21.10 3.94
N PRO A 76 14.23 -20.02 3.32
CA PRO A 76 14.58 -18.81 4.07
C PRO A 76 13.35 -18.14 4.67
N TRP A 77 12.18 -18.22 4.01
CA TRP A 77 10.93 -17.68 4.55
C TRP A 77 10.57 -18.32 5.90
N LEU A 78 10.68 -19.66 6.00
CA LEU A 78 10.44 -20.42 7.22
C LEU A 78 11.57 -20.33 8.24
N ALA A 79 12.82 -20.19 7.78
CA ALA A 79 13.96 -20.06 8.66
C ALA A 79 13.98 -18.68 9.35
N LEU A 80 13.68 -17.61 8.60
CA LEU A 80 13.57 -16.27 9.15
C LEU A 80 12.41 -16.15 10.15
N TYR A 81 11.31 -16.89 9.96
CA TYR A 81 10.23 -16.97 10.94
C TYR A 81 10.68 -17.53 12.31
N ARG A 82 11.85 -18.17 12.39
CA ARG A 82 12.46 -18.62 13.67
C ARG A 82 13.35 -17.55 14.31
N THR A 83 13.41 -16.37 13.72
CA THR A 83 14.12 -15.20 14.23
C THR A 83 13.11 -14.17 14.73
N ASP A 84 13.58 -13.13 15.41
CA ASP A 84 12.75 -12.00 15.82
C ASP A 84 12.54 -10.95 14.71
N LEU A 85 13.07 -11.22 13.51
CA LEU A 85 13.02 -10.34 12.35
C LEU A 85 11.82 -10.58 11.44
N TRP A 86 11.17 -11.75 11.51
CA TRP A 86 10.17 -12.15 10.53
C TRP A 86 8.89 -12.68 11.18
N GLU A 87 7.75 -12.31 10.61
CA GLU A 87 6.44 -12.81 11.05
C GLU A 87 5.66 -13.44 9.89
N LEU A 88 4.75 -14.34 10.24
CA LEU A 88 3.84 -15.02 9.31
C LEU A 88 2.40 -14.91 9.82
N HIS A 89 1.49 -14.61 8.90
CA HIS A 89 0.06 -14.47 9.16
C HIS A 89 -0.78 -15.18 8.10
N GLY A 90 -2.05 -15.40 8.39
CA GLY A 90 -3.00 -15.99 7.43
C GLY A 90 -2.84 -17.50 7.21
N HIS A 91 -2.24 -18.21 8.17
CA HIS A 91 -2.17 -19.67 8.17
C HIS A 91 -2.90 -20.27 9.39
N THR A 92 -3.23 -21.55 9.31
CA THR A 92 -3.80 -22.33 10.41
C THR A 92 -2.86 -23.48 10.77
N GLY A 93 -2.90 -23.91 12.03
CA GLY A 93 -2.03 -24.96 12.53
C GLY A 93 -0.55 -24.56 12.62
N ASN A 94 0.30 -25.57 12.83
CA ASN A 94 1.72 -25.37 13.09
C ASN A 94 2.49 -25.04 11.80
N VAL A 95 3.34 -24.01 11.86
CA VAL A 95 4.27 -23.67 10.80
C VAL A 95 5.38 -24.71 10.75
N PRO A 96 5.67 -25.32 9.57
CA PRO A 96 6.71 -26.33 9.44
C PRO A 96 8.11 -25.78 9.74
N THR A 97 9.06 -26.68 9.93
CA THR A 97 10.49 -26.32 9.96
C THR A 97 11.00 -26.02 8.56
N ALA A 98 12.14 -25.33 8.46
CA ALA A 98 12.84 -25.12 7.19
C ALA A 98 13.62 -26.38 6.75
N SER A 99 12.93 -27.52 6.69
CA SER A 99 13.47 -28.83 6.32
C SER A 99 12.40 -29.69 5.65
N GLY A 100 12.81 -30.73 4.90
CA GLY A 100 11.88 -31.63 4.20
C GLY A 100 11.21 -30.98 2.98
N GLU A 101 9.89 -31.15 2.85
CA GLU A 101 9.08 -30.64 1.73
C GLU A 101 8.06 -29.56 2.14
N PRO A 102 8.50 -28.38 2.63
CA PRO A 102 7.59 -27.36 3.14
C PRO A 102 6.75 -26.67 2.05
N ILE A 103 7.10 -26.84 0.76
CA ILE A 103 6.44 -26.17 -0.36
C ILE A 103 4.92 -26.45 -0.41
N LYS A 104 4.50 -27.69 -0.12
CA LYS A 104 3.07 -28.07 -0.09
C LYS A 104 2.30 -27.29 0.97
N TRP A 105 2.93 -27.00 2.10
CA TRP A 105 2.31 -26.19 3.16
C TRP A 105 2.21 -24.72 2.74
N MET A 106 3.26 -24.19 2.11
CA MET A 106 3.28 -22.81 1.60
C MET A 106 2.22 -22.59 0.51
N GLU A 107 2.09 -23.54 -0.44
CA GLU A 107 1.10 -23.47 -1.51
C GLU A 107 -0.34 -23.55 -0.99
N ARG A 108 -0.58 -24.36 0.04
CA ARG A 108 -1.90 -24.51 0.66
C ARG A 108 -2.32 -23.27 1.44
N HIS A 109 -1.45 -22.73 2.27
CA HIS A 109 -1.82 -21.65 3.19
C HIS A 109 -1.59 -20.25 2.61
N ASN A 110 -0.68 -20.11 1.64
CA ASN A 110 -0.28 -18.81 1.07
C ASN A 110 -0.09 -17.73 2.14
N PRO A 111 0.76 -17.97 3.17
CA PRO A 111 0.86 -17.07 4.30
C PRO A 111 1.38 -15.70 3.86
N TYR A 112 0.91 -14.66 4.55
CA TYR A 112 1.50 -13.34 4.47
C TYR A 112 2.74 -13.32 5.35
N GLY A 113 3.87 -12.86 4.81
CA GLY A 113 5.13 -12.78 5.56
C GLY A 113 5.91 -11.52 5.25
N GLY A 114 6.80 -11.16 6.16
CA GLY A 114 7.65 -9.99 6.05
C GLY A 114 8.34 -9.66 7.37
N LEU A 115 8.99 -8.50 7.40
CA LEU A 115 9.64 -8.02 8.61
C LEU A 115 8.63 -7.81 9.74
N THR A 116 9.02 -8.13 10.97
CA THR A 116 8.27 -7.75 12.17
C THR A 116 8.07 -6.24 12.23
N ALA A 117 7.01 -5.78 12.90
CA ALA A 117 6.66 -4.36 12.93
C ALA A 117 7.82 -3.45 13.38
N TRP A 118 8.55 -3.83 14.44
CA TRP A 118 9.68 -3.07 14.95
C TRP A 118 10.86 -3.02 13.98
N ALA A 119 11.15 -4.14 13.29
CA ALA A 119 12.24 -4.21 12.32
C ALA A 119 11.90 -3.40 11.07
N TYR A 120 10.65 -3.46 10.61
CA TYR A 120 10.16 -2.64 9.50
C TYR A 120 10.29 -1.14 9.81
N GLU A 121 9.78 -0.68 10.96
CA GLU A 121 9.81 0.73 11.36
C GLU A 121 11.25 1.24 11.47
N LEU A 122 12.15 0.46 12.08
CA LEU A 122 13.56 0.82 12.17
C LEU A 122 14.22 0.90 10.79
N VAL A 123 13.96 -0.08 9.91
CA VAL A 123 14.50 -0.09 8.55
C VAL A 123 13.94 1.07 7.73
N ASP A 124 12.70 1.49 7.94
CA ASP A 124 12.08 2.63 7.24
C ASP A 124 12.69 3.97 7.68
N THR A 125 12.86 4.14 8.99
CA THR A 125 13.22 5.44 9.60
C THR A 125 14.72 5.67 9.78
N SER A 126 15.56 4.62 9.80
CA SER A 126 16.99 4.73 10.11
C SER A 126 17.86 4.29 8.93
N GLU A 127 18.41 5.26 8.20
CA GLU A 127 19.38 5.01 7.14
C GLU A 127 20.66 4.36 7.66
N GLU A 128 21.12 4.77 8.84
CA GLU A 128 22.26 4.17 9.53
C GLU A 128 22.02 2.67 9.81
N SER A 129 20.85 2.30 10.31
CA SER A 129 20.51 0.89 10.56
C SER A 129 20.43 0.08 9.27
N ARG A 130 19.90 0.67 8.19
CA ARG A 130 19.91 0.03 6.86
C ARG A 130 21.34 -0.21 6.37
N ALA A 131 22.17 0.82 6.40
CA ALA A 131 23.56 0.76 5.94
C ALA A 131 24.35 -0.28 6.73
N ALA A 132 24.21 -0.30 8.05
CA ALA A 132 24.90 -1.26 8.91
C ALA A 132 24.47 -2.71 8.65
N VAL A 133 23.17 -2.97 8.36
CA VAL A 133 22.71 -4.30 7.98
C VAL A 133 23.26 -4.73 6.61
N ILE A 134 23.28 -3.82 5.63
CA ILE A 134 23.85 -4.09 4.31
C ILE A 134 25.34 -4.44 4.43
N ASP A 135 26.09 -3.66 5.20
CA ASP A 135 27.51 -3.86 5.45
C ASP A 135 27.78 -5.20 6.13
N GLU A 136 27.02 -5.52 7.19
CA GLU A 136 27.11 -6.81 7.88
C GLU A 136 26.80 -8.00 6.96
N ILE A 137 25.78 -7.87 6.09
CA ILE A 137 25.46 -8.91 5.10
C ILE A 137 26.58 -9.03 4.07
N GLY A 138 27.15 -7.92 3.61
CA GLY A 138 28.28 -7.88 2.69
C GLY A 138 29.49 -8.62 3.25
N HIS A 139 29.87 -8.29 4.48
CA HIS A 139 30.99 -8.88 5.18
C HIS A 139 30.81 -10.40 5.37
N ARG A 140 29.63 -10.85 5.81
CA ARG A 140 29.42 -12.26 6.14
C ARG A 140 29.16 -13.16 4.95
N PHE A 141 28.53 -12.66 3.89
CA PHE A 141 27.99 -13.51 2.83
C PHE A 141 28.53 -13.20 1.43
N PHE A 142 29.18 -12.04 1.24
CA PHE A 142 29.65 -11.55 -0.06
C PHE A 142 31.14 -11.13 -0.06
N ASN A 143 31.95 -11.72 0.82
CA ASN A 143 33.40 -11.51 0.89
C ASN A 143 33.81 -10.04 1.12
N GLY A 144 33.03 -9.31 1.91
CA GLY A 144 33.33 -7.93 2.30
C GLY A 144 32.17 -6.99 2.01
N THR A 145 31.70 -6.94 0.77
CA THR A 145 30.68 -5.97 0.35
C THR A 145 29.61 -6.61 -0.52
N CYS A 146 28.35 -6.21 -0.35
CA CYS A 146 27.28 -6.64 -1.24
C CYS A 146 27.55 -6.18 -2.69
N PRO A 147 27.30 -7.03 -3.71
CA PRO A 147 27.37 -6.61 -5.10
C PRO A 147 26.47 -5.40 -5.38
N GLU A 148 27.00 -4.42 -6.10
CA GLU A 148 26.25 -3.21 -6.43
C GLU A 148 24.95 -3.52 -7.21
N GLN A 149 25.03 -4.47 -8.15
CA GLN A 149 23.87 -4.90 -8.93
C GLN A 149 22.81 -5.58 -8.07
N LEU A 150 23.20 -6.35 -7.04
CA LEU A 150 22.25 -6.92 -6.08
C LEU A 150 21.49 -5.81 -5.37
N LEU A 151 22.18 -4.78 -4.87
CA LEU A 151 21.54 -3.67 -4.17
C LEU A 151 20.62 -2.87 -5.10
N LYS A 152 20.97 -2.71 -6.39
CA LYS A 152 20.08 -2.11 -7.39
C LYS A 152 18.82 -2.96 -7.63
N ASP A 153 19.00 -4.26 -7.82
CA ASP A 153 17.91 -5.19 -8.13
C ASP A 153 16.89 -5.31 -6.99
N VAL A 154 17.35 -5.23 -5.74
CA VAL A 154 16.45 -5.19 -4.58
C VAL A 154 15.97 -3.78 -4.24
N GLY A 155 16.45 -2.72 -4.90
CA GLY A 155 16.04 -1.34 -4.63
C GLY A 155 16.65 -0.69 -3.39
N LEU A 156 17.79 -1.20 -2.93
CA LEU A 156 18.58 -0.65 -1.80
C LEU A 156 19.71 0.28 -2.24
N LEU A 157 20.08 0.27 -3.51
CA LEU A 157 20.96 1.26 -4.10
C LEU A 157 20.19 2.00 -5.18
N ALA A 158 20.08 3.31 -5.04
CA ALA A 158 19.54 4.14 -6.10
C ALA A 158 20.41 3.95 -7.35
N THR A 159 19.84 3.40 -8.42
CA THR A 159 20.39 3.67 -9.75
C THR A 159 20.40 5.18 -9.89
N ALA A 160 21.50 5.76 -10.39
CA ALA A 160 21.58 7.19 -10.69
C ALA A 160 20.50 7.54 -11.75
N SER A 161 19.29 7.76 -11.28
CA SER A 161 18.25 8.57 -11.88
C SER A 161 18.32 9.92 -11.16
N PRO A 162 18.10 11.03 -11.87
CA PRO A 162 18.42 12.36 -11.37
C PRO A 162 17.70 12.58 -10.03
N VAL A 163 18.43 13.13 -9.06
CA VAL A 163 18.00 13.56 -7.72
C VAL A 163 16.46 13.59 -7.61
N ARG A 164 15.87 12.52 -7.07
CA ARG A 164 14.44 12.55 -6.77
C ARG A 164 14.31 13.34 -5.49
N GLN A 165 13.95 14.62 -5.64
CA GLN A 165 13.40 15.43 -4.55
C GLN A 165 12.33 14.60 -3.83
N PRO A 166 12.16 14.75 -2.49
CA PRO A 166 11.12 14.03 -1.75
C PRO A 166 9.84 14.10 -2.57
N ALA A 167 9.28 12.94 -2.92
CA ALA A 167 8.13 12.88 -3.81
C ALA A 167 7.10 13.87 -3.29
N GLN A 168 6.85 14.93 -4.06
CA GLN A 168 5.75 15.82 -3.75
C GLN A 168 4.54 14.91 -3.51
N PRO A 169 3.78 15.12 -2.42
CA PRO A 169 2.57 14.35 -2.21
C PRO A 169 1.78 14.39 -3.51
N PRO A 170 1.22 13.24 -3.96
CA PRO A 170 0.56 13.16 -5.26
C PRO A 170 -0.37 14.36 -5.37
N SER A 171 -0.28 15.06 -6.48
CA SER A 171 -1.10 16.25 -6.69
C SER A 171 -2.56 15.87 -6.43
N PRO A 172 -3.41 16.81 -5.95
CA PRO A 172 -4.82 16.52 -5.74
C PRO A 172 -5.49 15.86 -6.96
N VAL A 173 -5.02 16.16 -8.17
CA VAL A 173 -5.49 15.55 -9.41
C VAL A 173 -5.10 14.07 -9.51
N GLU A 174 -3.85 13.71 -9.18
CA GLU A 174 -3.38 12.33 -9.23
C GLU A 174 -4.07 11.45 -8.18
N GLU A 175 -4.21 11.93 -6.94
CA GLU A 175 -4.92 11.18 -5.89
C GLU A 175 -6.40 11.03 -6.23
N TYR A 176 -7.04 12.07 -6.80
CA TYR A 176 -8.41 11.97 -7.31
C TYR A 176 -8.56 10.85 -8.34
N LEU A 177 -7.68 10.79 -9.34
CA LEU A 177 -7.75 9.81 -10.41
C LEU A 177 -7.46 8.38 -9.90
N ARG A 178 -6.54 8.24 -8.95
CA ARG A 178 -6.28 6.97 -8.27
C ARG A 178 -7.52 6.45 -7.55
N LEU A 179 -8.22 7.33 -6.82
CA LEU A 179 -9.45 6.97 -6.10
C LEU A 179 -10.59 6.62 -7.07
N VAL A 180 -10.74 7.34 -8.19
CA VAL A 180 -11.70 6.97 -9.25
C VAL A 180 -11.40 5.58 -9.80
N GLN A 181 -10.15 5.28 -10.11
CA GLN A 181 -9.75 3.95 -10.61
C GLN A 181 -10.07 2.83 -9.59
N LEU A 182 -9.87 3.09 -8.29
CA LEU A 182 -10.23 2.13 -7.24
C LEU A 182 -11.75 1.86 -7.20
N VAL A 183 -12.56 2.91 -7.36
CA VAL A 183 -14.02 2.80 -7.43
C VAL A 183 -14.44 2.02 -8.68
N GLU A 184 -13.96 2.40 -9.86
CA GLU A 184 -14.27 1.71 -11.13
C GLU A 184 -13.84 0.23 -11.07
N ALA A 185 -12.68 -0.08 -10.48
CA ALA A 185 -12.22 -1.45 -10.31
C ALA A 185 -13.09 -2.25 -9.32
N ALA A 186 -13.60 -1.63 -8.26
CA ALA A 186 -14.53 -2.27 -7.32
C ALA A 186 -15.89 -2.54 -7.95
N GLU A 187 -16.40 -1.60 -8.74
CA GLU A 187 -17.63 -1.79 -9.52
C GLU A 187 -17.49 -2.95 -10.50
N ALA A 188 -16.38 -3.01 -11.25
CA ALA A 188 -16.09 -4.08 -12.21
C ALA A 188 -16.01 -5.47 -11.56
N ARG A 189 -15.60 -5.56 -10.29
CA ARG A 189 -15.57 -6.82 -9.52
C ARG A 189 -16.93 -7.25 -8.99
N GLY A 190 -17.97 -6.42 -9.10
CA GLY A 190 -19.29 -6.71 -8.54
C GLY A 190 -19.42 -6.40 -7.04
N ASP A 191 -18.46 -5.66 -6.45
CA ASP A 191 -18.42 -5.37 -5.01
C ASP A 191 -19.57 -4.44 -4.55
N HIS A 192 -20.32 -3.85 -5.49
CA HIS A 192 -21.45 -2.94 -5.26
C HIS A 192 -22.66 -3.59 -4.57
N ASN A 193 -22.72 -4.92 -4.49
CA ASN A 193 -23.80 -5.70 -3.87
C ASN A 193 -23.45 -6.32 -2.51
N ARG A 194 -22.30 -5.98 -1.89
CA ARG A 194 -21.97 -6.48 -0.54
C ARG A 194 -22.79 -5.77 0.54
N THR A 195 -23.91 -6.37 0.91
CA THR A 195 -24.71 -5.99 2.08
C THR A 195 -23.98 -6.42 3.37
N THR A 196 -23.84 -5.53 4.35
CA THR A 196 -23.38 -5.90 5.68
C THR A 196 -24.49 -6.59 6.46
N THR A 197 -24.19 -7.70 7.15
CA THR A 197 -25.07 -8.37 8.11
C THR A 197 -25.25 -7.49 9.35
N SER A 198 -26.16 -6.54 9.26
CA SER A 198 -26.63 -5.65 10.34
C SER A 198 -28.08 -5.31 10.00
N THR A 199 -28.93 -5.12 11.01
CA THR A 199 -30.41 -5.11 10.95
C THR A 199 -31.09 -4.00 10.12
N ARG A 200 -30.36 -3.36 9.20
CA ARG A 200 -30.88 -2.64 8.03
C ARG A 200 -29.94 -2.94 6.86
N GLU A 201 -30.46 -3.44 5.75
CA GLU A 201 -29.72 -3.59 4.49
C GLU A 201 -29.31 -2.18 3.98
N GLN A 202 -28.21 -1.64 4.49
CA GLN A 202 -27.62 -0.40 3.98
C GLN A 202 -26.35 -0.76 3.20
N PRO A 203 -26.30 -0.48 1.90
CA PRO A 203 -25.11 -0.74 1.10
C PRO A 203 -23.95 0.14 1.59
N VAL A 204 -22.78 -0.48 1.81
CA VAL A 204 -21.54 0.18 2.24
C VAL A 204 -21.25 1.37 1.32
N ARG A 205 -21.05 2.54 1.90
CA ARG A 205 -20.61 3.74 1.15
C ARG A 205 -19.14 3.55 0.78
N SER A 206 -18.77 3.77 -0.48
CA SER A 206 -17.35 3.74 -0.85
C SER A 206 -16.63 4.95 -0.26
N ASP A 207 -15.83 4.72 0.79
CA ASP A 207 -14.97 5.76 1.38
C ASP A 207 -14.03 6.39 0.33
N ALA A 208 -13.62 5.61 -0.68
CA ALA A 208 -12.82 6.08 -1.81
C ALA A 208 -13.59 7.09 -2.68
N ALA A 209 -14.88 6.84 -2.98
CA ALA A 209 -15.70 7.75 -3.76
C ALA A 209 -15.95 9.06 -2.99
N ARG A 210 -16.24 8.97 -1.68
CA ARG A 210 -16.39 10.13 -0.80
C ARG A 210 -15.12 10.98 -0.77
N LYS A 211 -13.95 10.34 -0.55
CA LYS A 211 -12.65 11.03 -0.50
C LYS A 211 -12.32 11.71 -1.83
N ALA A 212 -12.61 11.05 -2.96
CA ALA A 212 -12.39 11.65 -4.28
C ALA A 212 -13.18 12.96 -4.45
N VAL A 213 -14.45 12.98 -4.03
CA VAL A 213 -15.28 14.19 -4.13
C VAL A 213 -14.78 15.30 -3.21
N LEU A 214 -14.31 14.99 -2.00
CA LEU A 214 -13.68 15.98 -1.12
C LEU A 214 -12.43 16.60 -1.77
N ILE A 215 -11.57 15.79 -2.39
CA ILE A 215 -10.39 16.28 -3.12
C ILE A 215 -10.79 17.17 -4.29
N ARG A 216 -11.78 16.74 -5.10
CA ARG A 216 -12.31 17.51 -6.23
C ARG A 216 -12.90 18.85 -5.80
N SER A 217 -13.54 18.88 -4.63
CA SER A 217 -14.18 20.08 -4.08
C SER A 217 -13.16 21.18 -3.74
N ARG A 218 -11.90 20.81 -3.46
CA ARG A 218 -10.84 21.72 -2.98
C ARG A 218 -11.31 22.57 -1.79
N GLY A 219 -12.11 21.96 -0.92
CA GLY A 219 -12.68 22.58 0.28
C GLY A 219 -13.79 23.58 0.02
N ARG A 220 -14.38 23.59 -1.18
CA ARG A 220 -15.51 24.45 -1.52
C ARG A 220 -16.75 23.68 -1.92
N CYS A 221 -17.91 24.23 -1.59
CA CYS A 221 -19.20 23.75 -2.05
C CYS A 221 -19.21 23.76 -3.58
N GLU A 222 -19.59 22.64 -4.17
CA GLU A 222 -19.66 22.48 -5.62
C GLU A 222 -21.00 22.95 -6.19
N ASN A 223 -21.94 23.45 -5.40
CA ASN A 223 -23.16 24.05 -5.94
C ASN A 223 -22.83 25.40 -6.62
N PRO A 224 -23.04 25.58 -7.93
CA PRO A 224 -22.73 26.84 -8.62
C PRO A 224 -23.61 28.00 -8.12
N LEU A 225 -24.75 27.71 -7.49
CA LEU A 225 -25.65 28.70 -6.88
C LEU A 225 -25.43 28.86 -5.37
N CYS A 226 -24.28 28.40 -4.83
CA CYS A 226 -23.97 28.55 -3.41
C CYS A 226 -23.88 30.04 -3.06
N THR A 227 -24.70 30.48 -2.11
CA THR A 227 -24.73 31.87 -1.62
C THR A 227 -23.68 32.16 -0.56
N GLY A 228 -23.02 31.12 -0.05
CA GLY A 228 -21.99 31.23 0.98
C GLY A 228 -21.80 29.92 1.74
N GLN A 229 -20.55 29.59 1.99
CA GLN A 229 -20.14 28.56 2.94
C GLN A 229 -19.29 29.22 4.05
N PRO A 230 -19.27 28.65 5.26
CA PRO A 230 -18.28 29.06 6.26
C PRO A 230 -16.86 28.74 5.77
N ASN A 231 -15.90 29.58 6.14
CA ASN A 231 -14.46 29.30 5.95
C ASN A 231 -13.87 28.46 7.10
N ASP A 232 -14.71 28.12 8.08
CA ASP A 232 -14.32 27.32 9.24
C ASP A 232 -14.15 25.84 8.87
N VAL A 233 -13.41 25.13 9.71
CA VAL A 233 -13.09 23.72 9.55
C VAL A 233 -13.58 22.92 10.76
N THR A 234 -13.75 21.61 10.57
CA THR A 234 -14.00 20.68 11.67
C THR A 234 -12.77 20.55 12.57
N ASP A 235 -12.91 19.93 13.76
CA ASP A 235 -11.79 19.61 14.65
C ASP A 235 -10.68 18.80 13.96
N GLY A 236 -11.02 18.04 12.92
CA GLY A 236 -10.08 17.28 12.10
C GLY A 236 -9.38 18.09 11.00
N GLY A 237 -9.65 19.39 10.90
CA GLY A 237 -9.11 20.27 9.86
C GLY A 237 -9.81 20.18 8.50
N ASP A 238 -10.84 19.34 8.37
CA ASP A 238 -11.60 19.20 7.13
C ASP A 238 -12.63 20.35 6.95
N PRO A 239 -12.85 20.81 5.70
CA PRO A 239 -13.88 21.79 5.38
C PRO A 239 -15.27 21.25 5.73
N ILE A 240 -16.15 22.12 6.22
CA ILE A 240 -17.52 21.76 6.62
C ILE A 240 -18.38 21.50 5.37
N LEU A 241 -18.22 20.32 4.78
CA LEU A 241 -18.89 19.86 3.57
C LEU A 241 -19.49 18.46 3.76
N GLU A 242 -20.68 18.29 3.20
CA GLU A 242 -21.41 17.03 3.15
C GLU A 242 -21.34 16.49 1.72
N VAL A 243 -20.67 15.35 1.55
CA VAL A 243 -20.65 14.62 0.28
C VAL A 243 -21.87 13.71 0.20
N ASP A 244 -22.65 13.86 -0.87
CA ASP A 244 -23.90 13.15 -1.05
C ASP A 244 -24.15 12.79 -2.53
N HIS A 245 -24.97 11.76 -2.79
CA HIS A 245 -25.32 11.29 -4.15
C HIS A 245 -26.36 12.20 -4.79
N ILE A 246 -26.13 12.68 -6.01
CA ILE A 246 -27.06 13.61 -6.69
C ILE A 246 -28.40 12.93 -6.97
N ASP A 247 -28.32 11.73 -7.54
CA ASP A 247 -29.43 10.82 -7.75
C ASP A 247 -29.45 9.75 -6.65
N ASP A 248 -30.57 9.66 -5.93
CA ASP A 248 -30.73 8.74 -4.81
C ASP A 248 -30.51 7.27 -5.25
N ARG A 249 -29.76 6.49 -4.46
CA ARG A 249 -29.44 5.07 -4.77
C ARG A 249 -30.70 4.20 -4.98
N ALA A 250 -31.84 4.55 -4.38
CA ALA A 250 -33.12 3.86 -4.58
C ALA A 250 -33.61 3.91 -6.05
N GLY A 251 -33.07 4.82 -6.86
CA GLY A 251 -33.38 4.99 -8.28
C GLY A 251 -32.25 4.57 -9.23
N TRP A 252 -31.32 3.70 -8.82
CA TRP A 252 -30.17 3.24 -9.63
C TRP A 252 -29.01 4.25 -9.78
N GLY A 253 -28.83 5.16 -8.82
CA GLY A 253 -27.65 6.04 -8.80
C GLY A 253 -26.34 5.28 -8.53
N ARG A 254 -25.39 5.34 -9.47
CA ARG A 254 -24.04 4.75 -9.37
C ARG A 254 -23.26 5.37 -8.19
N ASP A 255 -22.57 4.56 -7.38
CA ASP A 255 -21.74 5.02 -6.25
C ASP A 255 -20.35 5.48 -6.73
N HIS A 256 -20.38 6.48 -7.60
CA HIS A 256 -19.21 6.95 -8.33
C HIS A 256 -19.06 8.47 -8.16
N PRO A 257 -17.84 9.02 -8.10
CA PRO A 257 -17.63 10.46 -7.94
C PRO A 257 -18.35 11.33 -8.98
N GLU A 258 -18.62 10.81 -10.19
CA GLU A 258 -19.39 11.52 -11.23
C GLU A 258 -20.86 11.80 -10.84
N ASN A 259 -21.43 11.01 -9.92
CA ASN A 259 -22.81 11.11 -9.41
C ASN A 259 -22.85 11.57 -7.93
N MET A 260 -21.73 12.06 -7.41
CA MET A 260 -21.62 12.56 -6.04
C MET A 260 -21.19 14.01 -6.07
N ILE A 261 -21.57 14.78 -5.05
CA ILE A 261 -21.34 16.24 -4.99
C ILE A 261 -20.99 16.67 -3.57
N ALA A 262 -20.03 17.57 -3.39
CA ALA A 262 -19.74 18.18 -2.08
C ALA A 262 -20.57 19.45 -1.87
N LEU A 263 -21.39 19.48 -0.82
CA LEU A 263 -22.28 20.61 -0.51
C LEU A 263 -22.02 21.16 0.90
N CYS A 264 -22.12 22.48 1.09
CA CYS A 264 -22.20 23.02 2.44
C CYS A 264 -23.54 22.62 3.10
N PRO A 265 -23.67 22.71 4.43
CA PRO A 265 -24.89 22.30 5.14
C PRO A 265 -26.17 22.96 4.60
N ASN A 266 -26.08 24.23 4.19
CA ASN A 266 -27.20 24.96 3.60
C ASN A 266 -27.61 24.41 2.23
N CYS A 267 -26.64 24.20 1.32
CA CYS A 267 -26.94 23.65 0.00
C CYS A 267 -27.39 22.19 0.07
N HIS A 268 -26.85 21.42 1.02
CA HIS A 268 -27.31 20.07 1.29
C HIS A 268 -28.77 20.04 1.79
N ALA A 269 -29.14 20.97 2.68
CA ALA A 269 -30.52 21.13 3.12
C ALA A 269 -31.47 21.52 1.96
N ILE A 270 -31.04 22.38 1.03
CA ILE A 270 -31.85 22.74 -0.14
C ILE A 270 -32.07 21.53 -1.04
N LYS A 271 -31.04 20.71 -1.28
CA LYS A 271 -31.13 19.49 -2.10
C LYS A 271 -32.09 18.46 -1.50
N THR A 272 -32.04 18.25 -0.18
CA THR A 272 -32.82 17.20 0.50
C THR A 272 -34.28 17.62 0.73
N ARG A 273 -34.49 18.83 1.26
CA ARG A 273 -35.80 19.30 1.73
C ARG A 273 -36.23 20.67 1.21
N GLY A 274 -35.43 21.31 0.36
CA GLY A 274 -35.74 22.61 -0.21
C GLY A 274 -36.85 22.54 -1.28
N ARG A 275 -37.65 23.60 -1.38
CA ARG A 275 -38.72 23.74 -2.40
C ARG A 275 -38.20 23.69 -3.83
N SER A 276 -36.94 24.06 -4.06
CA SER A 276 -36.29 24.11 -5.37
C SER A 276 -35.46 22.87 -5.71
N ARG A 277 -35.49 21.81 -4.88
CA ARG A 277 -34.64 20.60 -5.03
C ARG A 277 -34.66 19.98 -6.42
N ASP A 278 -35.84 19.90 -7.05
CA ASP A 278 -35.99 19.25 -8.36
C ASP A 278 -35.40 20.09 -9.50
N ARG A 279 -35.31 21.42 -9.31
CA ARG A 279 -34.58 22.32 -10.22
C ARG A 279 -33.08 22.33 -9.92
N LEU A 280 -32.69 22.11 -8.66
CA LEU A 280 -31.30 22.09 -8.23
C LEU A 280 -30.56 20.82 -8.67
N ARG A 281 -31.19 19.64 -8.55
CA ARG A 281 -30.56 18.34 -8.88
C ARG A 281 -29.93 18.28 -10.28
N PRO A 282 -30.60 18.71 -11.37
CA PRO A 282 -29.98 18.73 -12.70
C PRO A 282 -28.74 19.61 -12.78
N LEU A 283 -28.74 20.78 -12.12
CA LEU A 283 -27.59 21.69 -12.09
C LEU A 283 -26.40 21.03 -11.37
N LEU A 284 -26.65 20.38 -10.23
CA LEU A 284 -25.61 19.65 -9.50
C LEU A 284 -25.04 18.51 -10.35
N ARG A 285 -25.88 17.79 -11.10
CA ARG A 285 -25.45 16.71 -11.99
C ARG A 285 -24.50 17.22 -13.07
N THR A 286 -24.89 18.27 -13.78
CA THR A 286 -24.05 18.89 -14.81
C THR A 286 -22.72 19.35 -14.23
N GLU A 287 -22.72 19.96 -13.06
CA GLU A 287 -21.51 20.44 -12.41
C GLU A 287 -20.59 19.30 -11.95
N ALA A 288 -21.12 18.25 -11.31
CA ALA A 288 -20.34 17.10 -10.90
C ALA A 288 -19.67 16.40 -12.08
N GLN A 289 -20.42 16.21 -13.18
CA GLN A 289 -19.92 15.61 -14.42
C GLN A 289 -18.83 16.48 -15.06
N ALA A 290 -19.06 17.80 -15.17
CA ALA A 290 -18.09 18.73 -15.73
C ALA A 290 -16.78 18.74 -14.93
N ARG A 291 -16.86 18.78 -13.59
CA ARG A 291 -15.68 18.71 -12.71
C ARG A 291 -14.96 17.37 -12.81
N HIS A 292 -15.71 16.27 -12.89
CA HIS A 292 -15.15 14.94 -13.04
C HIS A 292 -14.35 14.82 -14.36
N GLU A 293 -14.93 15.27 -15.47
CA GLU A 293 -14.29 15.26 -16.78
C GLU A 293 -13.07 16.20 -16.85
N ALA A 294 -13.16 17.39 -16.25
CA ALA A 294 -12.05 18.34 -16.18
C ALA A 294 -10.81 17.75 -15.50
N LEU A 295 -10.98 16.99 -14.40
CA LEU A 295 -9.86 16.32 -13.73
C LEU A 295 -9.33 15.12 -14.53
N ARG A 296 -10.19 14.39 -15.26
CA ARG A 296 -9.77 13.30 -16.15
C ARG A 296 -8.95 13.78 -17.34
N THR A 297 -9.32 14.93 -17.90
CA THR A 297 -8.64 15.55 -19.04
C THR A 297 -7.35 16.26 -18.65
N GLN A 298 -7.24 16.83 -17.45
CA GLN A 298 -5.99 17.42 -16.93
C GLN A 298 -4.80 16.45 -16.91
N ARG A 299 -5.04 15.14 -16.70
CA ARG A 299 -3.99 14.11 -16.80
C ARG A 299 -3.47 13.90 -18.21
N ARG A 300 -4.26 14.18 -19.26
CA ARG A 300 -3.85 14.00 -20.66
C ARG A 300 -2.94 15.11 -21.18
N VAL A 301 -2.93 16.27 -20.51
CA VAL A 301 -2.13 17.45 -20.91
C VAL A 301 -0.77 17.48 -20.20
N ASN A 302 -0.65 16.78 -19.06
CA ASN A 302 0.56 16.72 -18.25
C ASN A 302 1.40 15.44 -18.49
N VAL A 303 1.13 14.70 -19.58
CA VAL A 303 1.88 13.51 -20.03
C VAL A 303 2.56 13.80 -21.35
#